data_AF-B4I5T3-F1
#
_entry.id   AF-B4I5T3-F1
#
_cell.length_a   1.000
_cell.length_b   1.000
_cell.length_c   1.000
_cell.angle_alpha   90.00
_cell.angle_beta   90.00
_cell.angle_gamma   90.00
#
_symmetry.space_group_name_H-M   'P 1'
#
loop_
_entity.id
_entity.type
_entity.pdbx_description
1 polymer ?
#
loop_
_entity_poly.entity_id
_entity_poly.type
_entity_poly.pdbx_seq_one_letter_code
_entity_poly.pdbx_strand_id
1 'polypeptide(L)'
;MPRRKPTIKTDVIGDLDLNPEVAIDDYRVSRQQDQFFVKPPNWDSAGDNIEMLYIANLREYDAMKQVQIQLLKDAKRQAALNVQRIRKMYKIQERLRKRFVEVNGFIKDCADKKRSADKSIREETVLHAEVTKEIDEFKTSIAELSTFRNALKATVAQFQPYERVLEEVVKVSDIFISSKDCIDRCDALMLAQVEINKLESQKLNEIEEMRQRMVQITSDAALTVLGLKNDLARLDRSYVSSRSTCLKWEKILSACKDTTSLYNLDKERMFDGIQILYRMLCKRRDIVPSYHSYEIDKIMSFIMREMSLLSSVLQELESNKGDKVGAGRMC
;
A
#
# COMPACT_ATOMS: atom_id res chain seq x y z
N MET A 1 -55.66 62.56 -8.70
CA MET A 1 -55.37 63.96 -8.32
C MET A 1 -56.06 64.90 -9.31
N PRO A 2 -56.84 65.89 -8.87
CA PRO A 2 -57.54 66.80 -9.77
C PRO A 2 -56.56 67.84 -10.36
N ARG A 3 -56.60 68.03 -11.68
CA ARG A 3 -55.82 69.05 -12.40
C ARG A 3 -56.45 70.42 -12.19
N ARG A 4 -55.75 71.37 -11.55
CA ARG A 4 -56.16 72.79 -11.45
C ARG A 4 -55.86 73.51 -12.77
N LYS A 5 -56.82 74.31 -13.27
CA LYS A 5 -56.62 75.19 -14.43
C LYS A 5 -55.69 76.37 -14.06
N PRO A 6 -54.86 76.88 -14.99
CA PRO A 6 -53.98 78.02 -14.72
C PRO A 6 -54.79 79.33 -14.69
N THR A 7 -54.52 80.17 -13.69
CA THR A 7 -55.09 81.51 -13.52
C THR A 7 -54.43 82.50 -14.48
N ILE A 8 -55.23 83.17 -15.31
CA ILE A 8 -54.82 84.16 -16.32
C ILE A 8 -54.61 85.57 -15.71
N LYS A 9 -54.70 85.70 -14.37
CA LYS A 9 -54.48 86.99 -13.71
C LYS A 9 -53.01 87.12 -13.32
N THR A 10 -52.28 87.95 -14.05
CA THR A 10 -50.98 88.48 -13.63
C THR A 10 -51.20 89.35 -12.40
N ASP A 11 -50.49 89.06 -11.31
CA ASP A 11 -50.55 89.80 -10.05
C ASP A 11 -50.20 91.28 -10.28
N VAL A 12 -51.11 92.18 -9.90
CA VAL A 12 -50.86 93.63 -9.87
C VAL A 12 -50.98 94.13 -8.43
N ILE A 13 -49.97 94.90 -8.02
CA ILE A 13 -49.90 95.61 -6.75
C ILE A 13 -50.60 96.97 -6.96
N GLY A 14 -51.76 97.18 -6.33
CA GLY A 14 -52.47 98.47 -6.27
C GLY A 14 -53.69 98.59 -7.21
N ASP A 15 -54.69 99.38 -6.80
CA ASP A 15 -56.06 99.51 -7.36
C ASP A 15 -56.16 100.16 -8.76
N LEU A 16 -55.12 100.11 -9.61
CA LEU A 16 -55.19 100.55 -11.01
C LEU A 16 -54.99 99.36 -11.95
N ASP A 17 -56.09 98.68 -12.25
CA ASP A 17 -56.17 97.62 -13.26
C ASP A 17 -56.23 98.28 -14.66
N LEU A 18 -55.07 98.63 -15.22
CA LEU A 18 -54.96 99.21 -16.56
C LEU A 18 -54.85 98.10 -17.61
N ASN A 19 -55.99 97.66 -18.14
CA ASN A 19 -56.01 96.89 -19.39
C ASN A 19 -55.44 97.78 -20.50
N PRO A 20 -54.40 97.31 -21.25
CA PRO A 20 -53.69 98.16 -22.21
C PRO A 20 -54.59 98.66 -23.35
N GLU A 21 -55.65 97.93 -23.71
CA GLU A 21 -56.62 98.37 -24.71
C GLU A 21 -57.47 99.57 -24.23
N VAL A 22 -57.87 99.57 -22.95
CA VAL A 22 -58.67 100.66 -22.35
C VAL A 22 -57.81 101.91 -22.17
N ALA A 23 -56.54 101.73 -21.79
CA ALA A 23 -55.60 102.84 -21.62
C ALA A 23 -55.36 103.62 -22.93
N ILE A 24 -55.44 102.95 -24.09
CA ILE A 24 -55.29 103.61 -25.41
C ILE A 24 -56.53 104.46 -25.72
N ASP A 25 -57.74 103.96 -25.42
CA ASP A 25 -58.97 104.73 -25.62
C ASP A 25 -59.03 105.93 -24.68
N ASP A 26 -58.66 105.78 -23.40
CA ASP A 26 -58.58 106.89 -22.45
C ASP A 26 -57.54 107.94 -22.89
N TYR A 27 -56.39 107.50 -23.43
CA TYR A 27 -55.39 108.40 -24.00
C TYR A 27 -55.92 109.16 -25.24
N ARG A 28 -56.68 108.49 -26.11
CA ARG A 28 -57.31 109.13 -27.28
C ARG A 28 -58.37 110.15 -26.87
N VAL A 29 -59.20 109.82 -25.87
CA VAL A 29 -60.22 110.73 -25.32
C VAL A 29 -59.56 111.94 -24.67
N SER A 30 -58.48 111.74 -23.90
CA SER A 30 -57.71 112.84 -23.30
C SER A 30 -57.09 113.76 -24.36
N ARG A 31 -56.47 113.18 -25.41
CA ARG A 31 -55.93 113.94 -26.56
C ARG A 31 -57.01 114.74 -27.31
N GLN A 32 -58.21 114.17 -27.46
CA GLN A 32 -59.34 114.85 -28.11
C GLN A 32 -59.92 115.95 -27.23
N GLN A 33 -59.97 115.76 -25.90
CA GLN A 33 -60.34 116.80 -24.97
C GLN A 33 -59.34 117.97 -25.06
N ASP A 34 -58.04 117.74 -25.06
CA ASP A 34 -57.05 118.83 -25.19
C ASP A 34 -57.20 119.61 -26.51
N GLN A 35 -57.62 118.96 -27.60
CA GLN A 35 -57.70 119.59 -28.92
C GLN A 35 -59.03 120.33 -29.18
N PHE A 36 -60.13 119.90 -28.56
CA PHE A 36 -61.47 120.47 -28.79
C PHE A 36 -62.09 121.16 -27.55
N PHE A 37 -61.37 121.22 -26.43
CA PHE A 37 -61.82 121.96 -25.25
C PHE A 37 -61.65 123.47 -25.44
N VAL A 38 -62.57 124.06 -26.20
CA VAL A 38 -62.79 125.51 -26.19
C VAL A 38 -63.48 125.83 -24.87
N LYS A 39 -62.72 126.38 -23.90
CA LYS A 39 -63.33 126.99 -22.71
C LYS A 39 -64.26 128.10 -23.20
N PRO A 40 -65.59 128.03 -22.99
CA PRO A 40 -66.46 129.15 -23.29
C PRO A 40 -65.95 130.37 -22.50
N PRO A 41 -65.95 131.59 -23.08
CA PRO A 41 -65.56 132.76 -22.32
C PRO A 41 -66.55 132.92 -21.16
N ASN A 42 -66.04 132.74 -19.95
CA ASN A 42 -66.81 132.81 -18.72
C ASN A 42 -67.15 134.27 -18.42
N TRP A 43 -68.25 134.78 -18.98
CA TRP A 43 -68.81 136.08 -18.59
C TRP A 43 -69.52 136.02 -17.23
N ASP A 44 -69.64 134.82 -16.63
CA ASP A 44 -70.35 134.56 -15.37
C ASP A 44 -69.63 133.54 -14.47
N SER A 45 -68.28 133.58 -14.46
CA SER A 45 -67.48 132.96 -13.41
C SER A 45 -66.91 134.10 -12.58
N ALA A 46 -67.23 134.14 -11.29
CA ALA A 46 -66.58 135.07 -10.36
C ALA A 46 -65.08 134.86 -10.49
N GLY A 47 -64.37 135.86 -11.02
CA GLY A 47 -62.92 135.83 -11.13
C GLY A 47 -62.32 135.61 -9.74
N ASP A 48 -61.29 134.77 -9.67
CA ASP A 48 -60.59 134.44 -8.44
C ASP A 48 -59.97 135.71 -7.83
N ASN A 49 -60.74 136.37 -6.97
CA ASN A 49 -60.27 137.51 -6.20
C ASN A 49 -59.15 137.04 -5.26
N ILE A 50 -58.13 137.86 -4.98
CA ILE A 50 -56.95 137.46 -4.17
C ILE A 50 -57.39 136.88 -2.82
N GLU A 51 -58.46 137.42 -2.25
CA GLU A 51 -59.06 136.95 -1.00
C GLU A 51 -59.67 135.54 -1.14
N MET A 52 -60.30 135.22 -2.28
CA MET A 52 -60.84 133.88 -2.55
C MET A 52 -59.72 132.85 -2.74
N LEU A 53 -58.62 133.21 -3.41
CA LEU A 53 -57.42 132.36 -3.50
C LEU A 53 -56.75 132.15 -2.14
N TYR A 54 -56.69 133.19 -1.31
CA TYR A 54 -56.17 133.08 0.05
C TYR A 54 -57.03 132.14 0.91
N ILE A 55 -58.37 132.25 0.81
CA ILE A 55 -59.31 131.35 1.49
C ILE A 55 -59.17 129.91 0.96
N ALA A 56 -59.01 129.70 -0.34
CA ALA A 56 -58.77 128.39 -0.93
C ALA A 56 -57.44 127.79 -0.46
N ASN A 57 -56.35 128.55 -0.50
CA ASN A 57 -55.03 128.14 -0.03
C ASN A 57 -55.01 127.84 1.48
N LEU A 58 -55.73 128.62 2.30
CA LEU A 58 -55.87 128.31 3.72
C LEU A 58 -56.62 126.99 3.94
N ARG A 59 -57.71 126.76 3.21
CA ARG A 59 -58.45 125.49 3.27
C ARG A 59 -57.60 124.31 2.82
N GLU A 60 -56.82 124.47 1.75
CA GLU A 60 -55.87 123.46 1.27
C GLU A 60 -54.74 123.24 2.27
N TYR A 61 -54.18 124.30 2.86
CA TYR A 61 -53.15 124.21 3.88
C TYR A 61 -53.66 123.48 5.13
N ASP A 62 -54.86 123.80 5.59
CA ASP A 62 -55.51 123.12 6.71
C ASP A 62 -55.80 121.66 6.38
N ALA A 63 -56.28 121.36 5.15
CA ALA A 63 -56.45 120.00 4.67
C ALA A 63 -55.12 119.24 4.61
N MET A 64 -54.04 119.85 4.09
CA MET A 64 -52.71 119.27 4.03
C MET A 64 -52.14 119.02 5.41
N LYS A 65 -52.34 119.93 6.36
CA LYS A 65 -51.92 119.77 7.75
C LYS A 65 -52.64 118.60 8.42
N GLN A 66 -53.94 118.43 8.16
CA GLN A 66 -54.68 117.26 8.62
C GLN A 66 -54.16 115.96 7.99
N VAL A 67 -53.86 115.96 6.68
CA VAL A 67 -53.27 114.81 5.99
C VAL A 67 -51.87 114.49 6.53
N GLN A 68 -51.02 115.48 6.78
CA GLN A 68 -49.69 115.27 7.37
C GLN A 68 -49.78 114.65 8.76
N ILE A 69 -50.73 115.09 9.58
CA ILE A 69 -51.00 114.50 10.91
C ILE A 69 -51.46 113.05 10.76
N GLN A 70 -52.31 112.74 9.78
CA GLN A 70 -52.75 111.37 9.49
C GLN A 70 -51.59 110.48 9.02
N LEU A 71 -50.78 110.94 8.06
CA LEU A 71 -49.61 110.24 7.55
C LEU A 71 -48.59 109.96 8.66
N LEU A 72 -48.34 110.91 9.56
CA LEU A 72 -47.43 110.70 10.69
C LEU A 72 -48.00 109.68 11.68
N LYS A 73 -49.32 109.73 11.97
CA LYS A 73 -50.00 108.73 12.79
C LYS A 73 -49.92 107.35 12.17
N ASP A 74 -50.13 107.22 10.87
CA ASP A 74 -50.09 105.96 10.16
C ASP A 74 -48.67 105.43 9.98
N ALA A 75 -47.68 106.29 9.73
CA ALA A 75 -46.27 105.91 9.72
C ALA A 75 -45.82 105.39 11.10
N LYS A 76 -46.24 106.05 12.20
CA LYS A 76 -45.97 105.57 13.57
C LYS A 76 -46.65 104.22 13.85
N ARG A 77 -47.91 104.04 13.44
CA ARG A 77 -48.60 102.74 13.55
C ARG A 77 -47.89 101.66 12.74
N GLN A 78 -47.49 101.97 11.52
CA GLN A 78 -46.82 101.03 10.62
C GLN A 78 -45.42 100.65 11.13
N ALA A 79 -44.66 101.61 11.67
CA ALA A 79 -43.39 101.34 12.33
C ALA A 79 -43.56 100.40 13.54
N ALA A 80 -44.57 100.64 14.38
CA ALA A 80 -44.89 99.76 15.51
C ALA A 80 -45.29 98.33 15.04
N LEU A 81 -46.10 98.23 14.00
CA LEU A 81 -46.47 96.94 13.38
C LEU A 81 -45.26 96.21 12.78
N ASN A 82 -44.36 96.93 12.11
CA ASN A 82 -43.15 96.36 11.54
C ASN A 82 -42.19 95.85 12.62
N VAL A 83 -42.01 96.60 13.72
CA VAL A 83 -41.23 96.12 14.87
C VAL A 83 -41.83 94.83 15.45
N GLN A 84 -43.16 94.75 15.55
CA GLN A 84 -43.83 93.51 15.98
C GLN A 84 -43.62 92.36 14.99
N ARG A 85 -43.70 92.61 13.67
CA ARG A 85 -43.43 91.62 12.62
C ARG A 85 -42.00 91.10 12.69
N ILE A 86 -41.01 91.99 12.81
CA ILE A 86 -39.59 91.63 12.95
C ILE A 86 -39.37 90.77 14.20
N ARG A 87 -39.95 91.15 15.35
CA ARG A 87 -39.88 90.33 16.57
C ARG A 87 -40.51 88.94 16.40
N LYS A 88 -41.66 88.85 15.70
CA LYS A 88 -42.29 87.55 15.39
C LYS A 88 -41.40 86.70 14.48
N MET A 89 -40.79 87.32 13.46
CA MET A 89 -39.86 86.65 12.55
C MET A 89 -38.67 86.04 13.30
N TYR A 90 -37.99 86.81 14.16
CA TYR A 90 -36.88 86.29 14.96
C TYR A 90 -37.31 85.16 15.90
N LYS A 91 -38.49 85.24 16.52
CA LYS A 91 -39.05 84.14 17.33
C LYS A 91 -39.27 82.87 16.52
N ILE A 92 -39.74 83.00 15.27
CA ILE A 92 -39.95 81.85 14.37
C ILE A 92 -38.60 81.26 13.94
N GLN A 93 -37.64 82.11 13.56
CA GLN A 93 -36.30 81.68 13.17
C GLN A 93 -35.59 80.90 14.28
N GLU A 94 -35.67 81.38 15.53
CA GLU A 94 -35.08 80.70 16.68
C GLU A 94 -35.75 79.34 16.95
N ARG A 95 -37.08 79.26 16.82
CA ARG A 95 -37.80 77.98 16.91
C ARG A 95 -37.39 77.00 15.82
N LEU A 96 -37.22 77.48 14.59
CA LEU A 96 -36.75 76.66 13.47
C LEU A 96 -35.33 76.15 13.71
N ARG A 97 -34.44 77.00 14.22
CA ARG A 97 -33.07 76.61 14.56
C ARG A 97 -33.03 75.52 15.62
N LYS A 98 -33.82 75.66 16.69
CA LYS A 98 -33.95 74.62 17.74
C LYS A 98 -34.44 73.30 17.17
N ARG A 99 -35.54 73.34 16.39
CA ARG A 99 -36.06 72.15 15.71
C ARG A 99 -35.05 71.51 14.76
N PHE A 100 -34.26 72.31 14.05
CA PHE A 100 -33.24 71.77 13.15
C PHE A 100 -32.16 71.00 13.91
N VAL A 101 -31.71 71.52 15.06
CA VAL A 101 -30.76 70.82 15.93
C VAL A 101 -31.38 69.53 16.48
N GLU A 102 -32.64 69.57 16.94
CA GLU A 102 -33.37 68.40 17.43
C GLU A 102 -33.52 67.32 16.34
N VAL A 103 -33.93 67.70 15.13
CA VAL A 103 -34.09 66.78 14.00
C VAL A 103 -32.75 66.19 13.57
N ASN A 104 -31.67 66.99 13.55
CA ASN A 104 -30.35 66.47 13.22
C ASN A 104 -29.84 65.48 14.29
N GLY A 105 -30.08 65.77 15.57
CA GLY A 105 -29.82 64.83 16.67
C GLY A 105 -30.61 63.53 16.49
N PHE A 106 -31.91 63.63 16.21
CA PHE A 106 -32.77 62.48 15.94
C PHE A 106 -32.30 61.63 14.75
N ILE A 107 -31.87 62.26 13.65
CA ILE A 107 -31.35 61.54 12.47
C ILE A 107 -30.07 60.78 12.84
N LYS A 108 -29.16 61.38 13.63
CA LYS A 108 -27.96 60.70 14.12
C LYS A 108 -28.32 59.51 15.01
N ASP A 109 -29.22 59.70 15.97
CA ASP A 109 -29.68 58.62 16.85
C ASP A 109 -30.33 57.47 16.05
N CYS A 110 -31.13 57.79 15.04
CA CYS A 110 -31.71 56.78 14.14
C CYS A 110 -30.63 56.05 13.34
N ALA A 111 -29.60 56.75 12.84
CA ALA A 111 -28.50 56.14 12.12
C ALA A 111 -27.68 55.20 13.02
N ASP A 112 -27.41 55.61 14.26
CA ASP A 112 -26.65 54.81 15.22
C ASP A 112 -27.47 53.60 15.71
N LYS A 113 -28.78 53.76 15.96
CA LYS A 113 -29.68 52.64 16.24
C LYS A 113 -29.73 51.65 15.08
N LYS A 114 -29.79 52.15 13.83
CA LYS A 114 -29.75 51.28 12.65
C LYS A 114 -28.43 50.50 12.57
N ARG A 115 -27.29 51.17 12.75
CA ARG A 115 -25.98 50.49 12.78
C ARG A 115 -25.89 49.44 13.88
N SER A 116 -26.41 49.74 15.07
CA SER A 116 -26.43 48.78 16.18
C SER A 116 -27.31 47.58 15.85
N ALA A 117 -28.49 47.80 15.28
CA ALA A 117 -29.38 46.71 14.86
C ALA A 117 -28.74 45.87 13.75
N ASP A 118 -28.13 46.50 12.74
CA ASP A 118 -27.43 45.80 11.67
C ASP A 118 -26.26 44.97 12.21
N LYS A 119 -25.55 45.45 13.23
CA LYS A 119 -24.49 44.71 13.91
C LYS A 119 -25.06 43.48 14.64
N SER A 120 -26.12 43.65 15.44
CA SER A 120 -26.76 42.54 16.15
C SER A 120 -27.34 41.50 15.19
N ILE A 121 -27.94 41.94 14.06
CA ILE A 121 -28.42 41.01 13.02
C ILE A 121 -27.25 40.18 12.47
N ARG A 122 -26.10 40.80 12.20
CA ARG A 122 -24.93 40.06 11.70
C ARG A 122 -24.42 39.04 12.71
N GLU A 123 -24.29 39.44 13.97
CA GLU A 123 -23.85 38.55 15.06
C GLU A 123 -24.80 37.36 15.20
N GLU A 124 -26.12 37.60 15.23
CA GLU A 124 -27.14 36.55 15.26
C GLU A 124 -27.11 35.65 14.02
N THR A 125 -26.90 36.20 12.82
CA THR A 125 -26.81 35.37 11.60
C THR A 125 -25.60 34.43 11.61
N VAL A 126 -24.48 34.85 12.20
CA VAL A 126 -23.29 34.00 12.34
C VAL A 126 -23.57 32.89 13.36
N LEU A 127 -24.12 33.23 14.53
CA LEU A 127 -24.51 32.25 15.55
C LEU A 127 -25.53 31.24 15.01
N HIS A 128 -26.55 31.72 14.28
CA HIS A 128 -27.51 30.83 13.63
C HIS A 128 -26.85 29.87 12.64
N ALA A 129 -25.87 30.33 11.86
CA ALA A 129 -25.16 29.47 10.92
C ALA A 129 -24.32 28.41 11.65
N GLU A 130 -23.66 28.76 12.75
CA GLU A 130 -22.90 27.82 13.59
C GLU A 130 -23.81 26.77 14.23
N VAL A 131 -24.88 27.19 14.90
CA VAL A 131 -25.86 26.28 15.52
C VAL A 131 -26.52 25.39 14.48
N THR A 132 -26.80 25.89 13.27
CA THR A 132 -27.38 25.06 12.20
C THR A 132 -26.42 23.96 11.77
N LYS A 133 -25.12 24.25 11.68
CA LYS A 133 -24.10 23.22 11.38
C LYS A 133 -24.04 22.17 12.47
N GLU A 134 -24.01 22.57 13.74
CA GLU A 134 -24.01 21.63 14.87
C GLU A 134 -25.27 20.76 14.87
N ILE A 135 -26.44 21.35 14.61
CA ILE A 135 -27.70 20.60 14.48
C ILE A 135 -27.60 19.56 13.36
N ASP A 136 -27.01 19.91 12.22
CA ASP A 136 -26.89 18.98 11.10
C ASP A 136 -25.86 17.87 11.38
N GLU A 137 -24.76 18.16 12.07
CA GLU A 137 -23.81 17.16 12.58
C GLU A 137 -24.46 16.21 13.60
N PHE A 138 -25.32 16.71 14.48
CA PHE A 138 -26.07 15.84 15.39
C PHE A 138 -27.11 15.01 14.65
N LYS A 139 -27.77 15.54 13.62
CA LYS A 139 -28.72 14.75 12.80
C LYS A 139 -28.02 13.62 12.06
N THR A 140 -26.85 13.85 11.48
CA THR A 140 -26.08 12.78 10.81
C THR A 140 -25.65 11.73 11.83
N SER A 141 -25.13 12.14 12.99
CA SER A 141 -24.75 11.23 14.08
C SER A 141 -25.94 10.39 14.58
N ILE A 142 -27.13 11.00 14.74
CA ILE A 142 -28.35 10.28 15.13
C ILE A 142 -28.78 9.29 14.03
N ALA A 143 -28.64 9.67 12.76
CA ALA A 143 -28.97 8.77 11.65
C ALA A 143 -28.03 7.55 11.63
N GLU A 144 -26.73 7.74 11.81
CA GLU A 144 -25.74 6.66 11.91
C GLU A 144 -25.99 5.75 13.12
N LEU A 145 -26.28 6.32 14.29
CA LEU A 145 -26.63 5.53 15.47
C LEU A 145 -27.95 4.77 15.28
N SER A 146 -28.90 5.33 14.54
CA SER A 146 -30.16 4.68 14.22
C SER A 146 -29.97 3.50 13.26
N THR A 147 -29.14 3.66 12.22
CA THR A 147 -28.80 2.55 11.31
C THR A 147 -28.04 1.46 12.04
N PHE A 148 -27.06 1.81 12.87
CA PHE A 148 -26.34 0.86 13.72
C PHE A 148 -27.27 0.13 14.69
N ARG A 149 -28.18 0.85 15.36
CA ARG A 149 -29.19 0.24 16.25
C ARG A 149 -30.09 -0.73 15.49
N ASN A 150 -30.52 -0.39 14.28
CA ASN A 150 -31.36 -1.26 13.47
C ASN A 150 -30.61 -2.52 13.01
N ALA A 151 -29.34 -2.37 12.62
CA ALA A 151 -28.46 -3.50 12.32
C ALA A 151 -28.27 -4.40 13.56
N LEU A 152 -28.00 -3.84 14.73
CA LEU A 152 -27.86 -4.57 15.99
C LEU A 152 -29.16 -5.28 16.39
N LYS A 153 -30.31 -4.64 16.22
CA LYS A 153 -31.61 -5.30 16.44
C LYS A 153 -31.83 -6.46 15.48
N ALA A 154 -31.44 -6.31 14.22
CA ALA A 154 -31.55 -7.38 13.22
C ALA A 154 -30.64 -8.56 13.58
N THR A 155 -29.39 -8.31 14.00
CA THR A 155 -28.48 -9.38 14.44
C THR A 155 -28.98 -10.05 15.71
N VAL A 156 -29.46 -9.30 16.71
CA VAL A 156 -30.08 -9.88 17.92
C VAL A 156 -31.30 -10.74 17.55
N ALA A 157 -32.14 -10.30 16.61
CA ALA A 157 -33.27 -11.10 16.14
C ALA A 157 -32.83 -12.39 15.43
N GLN A 158 -31.72 -12.36 14.69
CA GLN A 158 -31.12 -13.57 14.09
C GLN A 158 -30.58 -14.53 15.14
N PHE A 159 -30.05 -14.02 16.26
CA PHE A 159 -29.49 -14.85 17.33
C PHE A 159 -30.50 -15.35 18.35
N GLN A 160 -31.68 -14.73 18.41
CA GLN A 160 -32.75 -15.09 19.35
C GLN A 160 -33.16 -16.58 19.32
N PRO A 161 -33.25 -17.28 18.17
CA PRO A 161 -33.54 -18.71 18.16
C PRO A 161 -32.46 -19.54 18.85
N TYR A 162 -31.18 -19.20 18.69
CA TYR A 162 -30.08 -19.92 19.33
C TYR A 162 -30.06 -19.69 20.84
N GLU A 163 -30.39 -18.47 21.29
CA GLU A 163 -30.56 -18.17 22.71
C GLU A 163 -31.66 -19.04 23.34
N ARG A 164 -32.80 -19.20 22.66
CA ARG A 164 -33.88 -20.08 23.13
C ARG A 164 -33.41 -21.54 23.25
N VAL A 165 -32.66 -22.03 22.26
CA VAL A 165 -32.09 -23.37 22.31
C VAL A 165 -31.12 -23.53 23.49
N LEU A 166 -30.25 -22.53 23.75
CA LEU A 166 -29.36 -22.55 24.91
C LEU A 166 -30.13 -22.56 26.23
N GLU A 167 -31.19 -21.76 26.35
CA GLU A 167 -32.07 -21.78 27.52
C GLU A 167 -32.79 -23.13 27.69
N GLU A 168 -33.24 -23.76 26.60
CA GLU A 168 -33.84 -25.10 26.64
C GLU A 168 -32.83 -26.16 27.07
N VAL A 169 -31.60 -26.12 26.54
CA VAL A 169 -30.52 -27.04 26.92
C VAL A 169 -30.17 -26.90 28.40
N VAL A 170 -30.10 -25.68 28.93
CA VAL A 170 -29.87 -25.43 30.36
C VAL A 170 -31.03 -25.93 31.23
N LYS A 171 -32.27 -25.87 30.73
CA LYS A 171 -33.45 -26.40 31.44
C LYS A 171 -33.50 -27.93 31.47
N VAL A 172 -33.04 -28.58 30.39
CA VAL A 172 -33.10 -30.06 30.25
C VAL A 172 -31.87 -30.73 30.88
N SER A 173 -30.72 -30.06 30.86
CA SER A 173 -29.45 -30.62 31.31
C SER A 173 -29.00 -30.01 32.63
N ASP A 174 -28.93 -30.83 33.68
CA ASP A 174 -28.36 -30.45 34.98
C ASP A 174 -26.85 -30.14 34.94
N ILE A 175 -26.21 -30.33 33.78
CA ILE A 175 -24.77 -30.15 33.59
C ILE A 175 -24.38 -28.66 33.54
N PHE A 176 -25.31 -27.79 33.13
CA PHE A 176 -25.08 -26.36 32.93
C PHE A 176 -25.89 -25.53 33.92
N ILE A 177 -25.23 -24.59 34.61
CA ILE A 177 -25.88 -23.73 35.62
C ILE A 177 -26.56 -22.52 34.96
N SER A 178 -26.01 -22.05 33.83
CA SER A 178 -26.48 -20.86 33.10
C SER A 178 -26.14 -21.00 31.62
N SER A 179 -26.88 -20.31 30.74
CA SER A 179 -26.54 -20.24 29.31
C SER A 179 -25.12 -19.73 29.09
N LYS A 180 -24.61 -18.86 29.98
CA LYS A 180 -23.22 -18.40 29.95
C LYS A 180 -22.22 -19.51 30.28
N ASP A 181 -22.51 -20.36 31.28
CA ASP A 181 -21.65 -21.51 31.63
C ASP A 181 -21.60 -22.54 30.49
N CYS A 182 -22.72 -22.71 29.76
CA CYS A 182 -22.74 -23.51 28.54
C CYS A 182 -21.80 -22.94 27.46
N ILE A 183 -21.87 -21.64 27.20
CA ILE A 183 -21.01 -20.96 26.21
C ILE A 183 -19.54 -21.03 26.63
N ASP A 184 -19.21 -20.68 27.88
CA ASP A 184 -17.84 -20.65 28.38
C ASP A 184 -17.17 -22.04 28.31
N ARG A 185 -17.92 -23.12 28.59
CA ARG A 185 -17.43 -24.50 28.44
C ARG A 185 -17.28 -24.91 26.98
N CYS A 186 -18.20 -24.52 26.11
CA CYS A 186 -18.06 -24.74 24.67
C CYS A 186 -16.84 -24.01 24.11
N ASP A 187 -16.59 -22.77 24.52
CA ASP A 187 -15.41 -22.00 24.14
C ASP A 187 -14.13 -22.66 24.65
N ALA A 188 -14.10 -23.12 25.90
CA ALA A 188 -12.97 -23.86 26.44
C ALA A 188 -12.71 -25.18 25.68
N LEU A 189 -13.77 -25.91 25.31
CA LEU A 189 -13.67 -27.12 24.50
C LEU A 189 -13.17 -26.83 23.08
N MET A 190 -13.64 -25.75 22.46
CA MET A 190 -13.18 -25.31 21.14
C MET A 190 -11.70 -24.92 21.18
N LEU A 191 -11.27 -24.18 22.20
CA LEU A 191 -9.85 -23.84 22.40
C LEU A 191 -9.00 -25.10 22.64
N ALA A 192 -9.45 -26.01 23.49
CA ALA A 192 -8.77 -27.28 23.73
C ALA A 192 -8.67 -28.11 22.44
N GLN A 193 -9.72 -28.14 21.61
CA GLN A 193 -9.70 -28.84 20.33
C GLN A 193 -8.66 -28.25 19.37
N VAL A 194 -8.55 -26.92 19.30
CA VAL A 194 -7.52 -26.24 18.48
C VAL A 194 -6.13 -26.58 18.98
N GLU A 195 -5.92 -26.60 20.30
CA GLU A 195 -4.64 -26.95 20.91
C GLU A 195 -4.25 -28.42 20.67
N ILE A 196 -5.21 -29.34 20.81
CA ILE A 196 -5.04 -30.77 20.52
C ILE A 196 -4.67 -30.96 19.04
N ASN A 197 -5.41 -30.34 18.12
CA ASN A 197 -5.13 -30.45 16.68
C ASN A 197 -3.73 -29.93 16.33
N LYS A 198 -3.30 -28.84 16.98
CA LYS A 198 -1.96 -28.28 16.81
C LYS A 198 -0.89 -29.26 17.31
N LEU A 199 -1.08 -29.83 18.50
CA LEU A 199 -0.16 -30.80 19.08
C LEU A 199 -0.11 -32.10 18.26
N GLU A 200 -1.25 -32.59 17.78
CA GLU A 200 -1.34 -33.74 16.89
C GLU A 200 -0.57 -33.49 15.59
N SER A 201 -0.78 -32.33 14.96
CA SER A 201 -0.04 -31.94 13.75
C SER A 201 1.47 -31.90 13.98
N GLN A 202 1.91 -31.39 15.14
CA GLN A 202 3.32 -31.40 15.53
C GLN A 202 3.86 -32.82 15.71
N LYS A 203 3.12 -33.70 16.38
CA LYS A 203 3.51 -35.10 16.58
C LYS A 203 3.54 -35.88 15.27
N LEU A 204 2.62 -35.63 14.34
CA LEU A 204 2.66 -36.22 13.01
C LEU A 204 3.91 -35.78 12.23
N ASN A 205 4.28 -34.50 12.31
CA ASN A 205 5.52 -34.01 11.70
C ASN A 205 6.76 -34.66 12.33
N GLU A 206 6.84 -34.76 13.67
CA GLU A 206 7.93 -35.47 14.35
C GLU A 206 8.04 -36.94 13.91
N ILE A 207 6.90 -37.64 13.79
CA ILE A 207 6.85 -39.03 13.32
C ILE A 207 7.35 -39.14 11.87
N GLU A 208 6.92 -38.23 10.99
CA GLU A 208 7.35 -38.24 9.59
C GLU A 208 8.85 -37.93 9.46
N GLU A 209 9.39 -37.00 10.25
CA GLU A 209 10.83 -36.75 10.33
C GLU A 209 11.60 -37.98 10.84
N MET A 210 11.08 -38.68 11.85
CA MET A 210 11.68 -39.94 12.30
C MET A 210 11.63 -41.02 11.23
N ARG A 211 10.52 -41.12 10.50
CA ARG A 211 10.36 -42.06 9.38
C ARG A 211 11.36 -41.76 8.26
N GLN A 212 11.52 -40.49 7.88
CA GLN A 212 12.51 -40.07 6.90
C GLN A 212 13.93 -40.41 7.35
N ARG A 213 14.29 -40.12 8.60
CA ARG A 213 15.58 -40.50 9.19
C ARG A 213 15.80 -42.01 9.18
N MET A 214 14.78 -42.80 9.54
CA MET A 214 14.88 -44.26 9.52
C MET A 214 15.11 -44.80 8.10
N VAL A 215 14.42 -44.25 7.09
CA VAL A 215 14.62 -44.63 5.69
C VAL A 215 16.04 -44.28 5.24
N GLN A 216 16.55 -43.09 5.58
CA GLN A 216 17.93 -42.68 5.28
C GLN A 216 18.94 -43.65 5.91
N ILE A 217 18.84 -43.92 7.21
CA ILE A 217 19.73 -44.85 7.91
C ILE A 217 19.65 -46.25 7.30
N THR A 218 18.45 -46.73 6.94
CA THR A 218 18.28 -48.04 6.31
C THR A 218 18.89 -48.09 4.92
N SER A 219 18.76 -47.02 4.13
CA SER A 219 19.40 -46.87 2.82
C SER A 219 20.92 -46.87 2.95
N ASP A 220 21.48 -46.10 3.89
CA ASP A 220 22.91 -46.05 4.14
C ASP A 220 23.45 -47.40 4.62
N ALA A 221 22.74 -48.07 5.52
CA ALA A 221 23.05 -49.44 5.94
C ALA A 221 22.98 -50.44 4.76
N ALA A 222 22.00 -50.33 3.88
CA ALA A 222 21.91 -51.18 2.70
C ALA A 222 23.06 -50.93 1.72
N LEU A 223 23.45 -49.66 1.51
CA LEU A 223 24.59 -49.28 0.67
C LEU A 223 25.92 -49.78 1.25
N THR A 224 26.12 -49.65 2.56
CA THR A 224 27.33 -50.18 3.22
C THR A 224 27.39 -51.70 3.15
N VAL A 225 26.28 -52.42 3.39
CA VAL A 225 26.21 -53.88 3.22
C VAL A 225 26.49 -54.29 1.78
N LEU A 226 25.98 -53.54 0.80
CA LEU A 226 26.25 -53.80 -0.61
C LEU A 226 27.73 -53.57 -0.97
N GLY A 227 28.34 -52.52 -0.40
CA GLY A 227 29.78 -52.27 -0.49
C GLY A 227 30.61 -53.43 0.07
N LEU A 228 30.31 -53.88 1.29
CA LEU A 228 30.96 -55.03 1.92
C LEU A 228 30.79 -56.32 1.12
N LYS A 229 29.60 -56.54 0.54
CA LYS A 229 29.35 -57.69 -0.34
C LYS A 229 30.20 -57.66 -1.61
N ASN A 230 30.40 -56.47 -2.18
CA ASN A 230 31.30 -56.29 -3.33
C ASN A 230 32.76 -56.57 -2.95
N ASP A 231 33.22 -56.00 -1.84
CA ASP A 231 34.58 -56.25 -1.34
C ASP A 231 34.81 -57.73 -1.02
N LEU A 232 33.84 -58.41 -0.42
CA LEU A 232 33.89 -59.85 -0.16
C LEU A 232 33.96 -60.66 -1.47
N ALA A 233 33.16 -60.30 -2.47
CA ALA A 233 33.23 -60.95 -3.79
C ALA A 233 34.58 -60.71 -4.48
N ARG A 234 35.19 -59.52 -4.33
CA ARG A 234 36.53 -59.22 -4.84
C ARG A 234 37.58 -60.07 -4.13
N LEU A 235 37.50 -60.18 -2.80
CA LEU A 235 38.42 -60.98 -2.01
C LEU A 235 38.32 -62.47 -2.35
N ASP A 236 37.11 -63.01 -2.50
CA ASP A 236 36.88 -64.41 -2.89
C ASP A 236 37.45 -64.72 -4.27
N ARG A 237 37.24 -63.85 -5.27
CA ARG A 237 37.88 -63.97 -6.59
C ARG A 237 39.41 -63.97 -6.48
N SER A 238 39.97 -63.07 -5.68
CA SER A 238 41.42 -63.01 -5.45
C SER A 238 41.93 -64.29 -4.78
N TYR A 239 41.19 -64.82 -3.81
CA TYR A 239 41.54 -66.04 -3.11
C TYR A 239 41.50 -67.27 -4.05
N VAL A 240 40.42 -67.43 -4.82
CA VAL A 240 40.29 -68.50 -5.82
C VAL A 240 41.41 -68.41 -6.86
N SER A 241 41.73 -67.21 -7.33
CA SER A 241 42.84 -66.98 -8.26
C SER A 241 44.18 -67.44 -7.67
N SER A 242 44.53 -66.95 -6.46
CA SER A 242 45.75 -67.35 -5.75
C SER A 242 45.80 -68.84 -5.42
N ARG A 243 44.67 -69.46 -5.06
CA ARG A 243 44.59 -70.90 -4.85
C ARG A 243 44.83 -71.68 -6.15
N SER A 244 44.28 -71.20 -7.27
CA SER A 244 44.49 -71.83 -8.57
C SER A 244 45.95 -71.76 -9.02
N THR A 245 46.64 -70.64 -8.77
CA THR A 245 48.06 -70.49 -9.08
C THR A 245 48.91 -71.37 -8.16
N CYS A 246 48.59 -71.43 -6.87
CA CYS A 246 49.24 -72.34 -5.92
C CYS A 246 49.14 -73.80 -6.38
N LEU A 247 47.93 -74.29 -6.71
CA LEU A 247 47.74 -75.65 -7.22
C LEU A 247 48.51 -75.93 -8.53
N LYS A 248 48.62 -74.95 -9.43
CA LYS A 248 49.44 -75.07 -10.64
C LYS A 248 50.91 -75.27 -10.28
N TRP A 249 51.44 -74.47 -9.35
CA TRP A 249 52.82 -74.57 -8.90
C TRP A 249 53.07 -75.88 -8.14
N GLU A 250 52.14 -76.31 -7.29
CA GLU A 250 52.21 -77.62 -6.61
C GLU A 250 52.25 -78.77 -7.62
N LYS A 251 51.44 -78.73 -8.68
CA LYS A 251 51.46 -79.74 -9.74
C LYS A 251 52.79 -79.77 -10.48
N ILE A 252 53.33 -78.60 -10.83
CA ILE A 252 54.65 -78.48 -11.49
C ILE A 252 55.74 -79.03 -10.55
N LEU A 253 55.69 -78.68 -9.27
CA LEU A 253 56.64 -79.14 -8.27
C LEU A 253 56.57 -80.66 -8.08
N SER A 254 55.36 -81.23 -8.01
CA SER A 254 55.17 -82.68 -7.93
C SER A 254 55.74 -83.38 -9.16
N ALA A 255 55.44 -82.88 -10.37
CA ALA A 255 55.99 -83.45 -11.61
C ALA A 255 57.53 -83.36 -11.64
N CYS A 256 58.12 -82.25 -11.21
CA CYS A 256 59.56 -82.10 -11.07
C CYS A 256 60.14 -83.10 -10.06
N LYS A 257 59.49 -83.26 -8.90
CA LYS A 257 59.88 -84.25 -7.89
C LYS A 257 59.81 -85.68 -8.44
N ASP A 258 58.75 -86.04 -9.15
CA ASP A 258 58.55 -87.37 -9.74
C ASP A 258 59.60 -87.65 -10.81
N THR A 259 59.86 -86.71 -11.72
CA THR A 259 60.93 -86.84 -12.73
C THR A 259 62.31 -86.97 -12.10
N THR A 260 62.60 -86.20 -11.04
CA THR A 260 63.86 -86.30 -10.29
C THR A 260 63.99 -87.66 -9.59
N SER A 261 62.90 -88.15 -8.99
CA SER A 261 62.86 -89.46 -8.34
C SER A 261 63.06 -90.59 -9.35
N LEU A 262 62.42 -90.50 -10.52
CA LEU A 262 62.56 -91.49 -11.58
C LEU A 262 63.98 -91.52 -12.14
N TYR A 263 64.56 -90.33 -12.40
CA TYR A 263 65.96 -90.21 -12.84
C TYR A 263 66.94 -90.81 -11.82
N ASN A 264 66.73 -90.55 -10.52
CA ASN A 264 67.55 -91.14 -9.47
C ASN A 264 67.40 -92.67 -9.43
N LEU A 265 66.18 -93.19 -9.57
CA LEU A 265 65.90 -94.62 -9.56
C LEU A 265 66.50 -95.32 -10.80
N ASP A 266 66.43 -94.72 -11.98
CA ASP A 266 67.09 -95.24 -13.18
C ASP A 266 68.61 -95.22 -13.05
N LYS A 267 69.18 -94.17 -12.44
CA LYS A 267 70.60 -94.09 -12.11
C LYS A 267 71.01 -95.21 -11.15
N GLU A 268 70.24 -95.47 -10.10
CA GLU A 268 70.48 -96.59 -9.17
C GLU A 268 70.42 -97.94 -9.88
N ARG A 269 69.39 -98.18 -10.71
CA ARG A 269 69.28 -99.40 -11.53
C ARG A 269 70.48 -99.59 -12.47
N MET A 270 70.95 -98.51 -13.10
CA MET A 270 72.15 -98.56 -13.94
C MET A 270 73.39 -98.95 -13.13
N PHE A 271 73.58 -98.39 -11.94
CA PHE A 271 74.69 -98.74 -11.06
C PHE A 271 74.62 -100.19 -10.59
N ASP A 272 73.44 -100.68 -10.21
CA ASP A 272 73.23 -102.09 -9.89
C ASP A 272 73.56 -102.99 -11.09
N GLY A 273 73.12 -102.63 -12.30
CA GLY A 273 73.44 -103.34 -13.53
C GLY A 273 74.95 -103.42 -13.80
N ILE A 274 75.68 -102.30 -13.67
CA ILE A 274 77.14 -102.25 -13.77
C ILE A 274 77.77 -103.18 -12.72
N GLN A 275 77.27 -103.16 -11.48
CA GLN A 275 77.82 -103.99 -10.41
C GLN A 275 77.55 -105.49 -10.63
N ILE A 276 76.39 -105.86 -11.15
CA ILE A 276 76.07 -107.24 -11.53
C ILE A 276 77.00 -107.71 -12.66
N LEU A 277 77.19 -106.89 -13.71
CA LEU A 277 78.10 -107.20 -14.81
C LEU A 277 79.54 -107.40 -14.32
N TYR A 278 80.02 -106.52 -13.44
CA TYR A 278 81.32 -106.67 -12.79
C TYR A 278 81.46 -108.00 -12.05
N ARG A 279 80.49 -108.34 -11.20
CA ARG A 279 80.50 -109.60 -10.45
C ARG A 279 80.46 -110.83 -11.37
N MET A 280 79.70 -110.77 -12.47
CA MET A 280 79.64 -111.84 -13.47
C MET A 280 80.98 -112.03 -14.21
N LEU A 281 81.63 -110.93 -14.62
CA LEU A 281 82.93 -110.98 -15.28
C LEU A 281 84.04 -111.47 -14.34
N CYS A 282 84.03 -111.02 -13.07
CA CYS A 282 84.92 -111.53 -12.04
C CYS A 282 84.73 -113.04 -11.79
N LYS A 283 83.49 -113.52 -11.68
CA LYS A 283 83.20 -114.96 -11.56
C LYS A 283 83.70 -115.76 -12.77
N ARG A 284 83.56 -115.23 -14.00
CA ARG A 284 84.03 -115.90 -15.22
C ARG A 284 85.56 -116.05 -15.26
N ARG A 285 86.29 -115.05 -14.76
CA ARG A 285 87.76 -115.03 -14.68
C ARG A 285 88.30 -115.74 -13.43
N ASP A 286 87.42 -116.22 -12.55
CA ASP A 286 87.73 -116.79 -11.24
C ASP A 286 88.53 -115.83 -10.33
N ILE A 287 88.22 -114.53 -10.43
CA ILE A 287 88.83 -113.46 -9.62
C ILE A 287 87.84 -113.04 -8.54
N VAL A 288 88.32 -112.91 -7.29
CA VAL A 288 87.49 -112.40 -6.20
C VAL A 288 87.21 -110.90 -6.42
N PRO A 289 85.93 -110.45 -6.39
CA PRO A 289 85.59 -109.04 -6.53
C PRO A 289 86.28 -108.19 -5.45
N SER A 290 87.11 -107.23 -5.86
CA SER A 290 87.91 -106.38 -4.96
C SER A 290 87.35 -104.96 -4.83
N TYR A 291 86.69 -104.44 -5.87
CA TYR A 291 86.16 -103.08 -5.89
C TYR A 291 84.79 -102.96 -5.22
N HIS A 292 84.60 -101.88 -4.47
CA HIS A 292 83.37 -101.59 -3.73
C HIS A 292 82.35 -100.81 -4.58
N SER A 293 81.06 -100.86 -4.21
CA SER A 293 79.96 -100.31 -5.01
C SER A 293 80.06 -98.82 -5.37
N TYR A 294 80.82 -98.02 -4.61
CA TYR A 294 81.00 -96.59 -4.86
C TYR A 294 82.14 -96.27 -5.86
N GLU A 295 82.97 -97.24 -6.23
CA GLU A 295 84.09 -97.04 -7.18
C GLU A 295 83.69 -97.38 -8.62
N ILE A 296 82.56 -96.82 -9.08
CA ILE A 296 81.93 -97.16 -10.36
C ILE A 296 82.87 -96.93 -11.55
N ASP A 297 83.67 -95.86 -11.54
CA ASP A 297 84.58 -95.55 -12.64
C ASP A 297 85.68 -96.62 -12.82
N LYS A 298 86.18 -97.16 -11.71
CA LYS A 298 87.18 -98.25 -11.72
C LYS A 298 86.54 -99.57 -12.16
N ILE A 299 85.32 -99.84 -11.66
CA ILE A 299 84.53 -101.01 -12.05
C ILE A 299 84.23 -100.97 -13.55
N MET A 300 83.79 -99.83 -14.07
CA MET A 300 83.46 -99.66 -15.49
C MET A 300 84.70 -99.80 -16.38
N SER A 301 85.84 -99.26 -15.96
CA SER A 301 87.12 -99.43 -16.66
C SER A 301 87.56 -100.90 -16.70
N PHE A 302 87.34 -101.66 -15.62
CA PHE A 302 87.59 -103.10 -15.59
C PHE A 302 86.65 -103.86 -16.53
N ILE A 303 85.34 -103.57 -16.49
CA ILE A 303 84.35 -104.16 -17.41
C ILE A 303 84.72 -103.86 -18.86
N MET A 304 85.03 -102.61 -19.21
CA MET A 304 85.41 -102.22 -20.57
C MET A 304 86.67 -102.95 -21.05
N ARG A 305 87.69 -103.09 -20.19
CA ARG A 305 88.90 -103.83 -20.53
C ARG A 305 88.61 -105.31 -20.77
N GLU A 306 87.86 -105.96 -19.89
CA GLU A 306 87.49 -107.38 -20.08
C GLU A 306 86.57 -107.57 -21.28
N MET A 307 85.57 -106.72 -21.51
CA MET A 307 84.72 -106.77 -22.69
C MET A 307 85.53 -106.60 -23.98
N SER A 308 86.50 -105.69 -24.03
CA SER A 308 87.41 -105.56 -25.17
C SER A 308 88.26 -106.83 -25.36
N LEU A 309 88.78 -107.43 -24.30
CA LEU A 309 89.50 -108.71 -24.39
C LEU A 309 88.59 -109.84 -24.91
N LEU A 310 87.34 -109.90 -24.46
CA LEU A 310 86.35 -110.86 -24.94
C LEU A 310 86.01 -110.67 -26.40
N SER A 311 85.84 -109.43 -26.85
CA SER A 311 85.64 -109.10 -28.25
C SER A 311 86.85 -109.48 -29.08
N SER A 312 88.08 -109.23 -28.60
CA SER A 312 89.30 -109.68 -29.29
C SER A 312 89.40 -111.21 -29.39
N VAL A 313 89.06 -111.95 -28.32
CA VAL A 313 89.04 -113.43 -28.34
C VAL A 313 87.96 -113.97 -29.27
N LEU A 314 86.77 -113.35 -29.33
CA LEU A 314 85.74 -113.69 -30.29
C LEU A 314 86.20 -113.41 -31.74
N GLN A 315 86.87 -112.28 -31.97
CA GLN A 315 87.41 -111.92 -33.27
C GLN A 315 88.54 -112.89 -33.71
N GLU A 316 89.38 -113.37 -32.80
CA GLU A 316 90.37 -114.43 -33.08
C GLU A 316 89.72 -115.80 -33.30
N LEU A 317 88.62 -116.13 -32.61
CA LEU A 317 87.84 -117.35 -32.85
C LEU A 317 87.10 -117.32 -34.20
N GLU A 318 86.61 -116.16 -34.62
CA GLU A 318 86.03 -115.96 -35.94
C GLU A 318 87.10 -116.01 -37.03
N SER A 319 88.29 -115.47 -36.76
CA SER A 319 89.47 -115.60 -37.64
C SER A 319 89.95 -117.05 -37.76
N ASN A 320 89.94 -117.83 -36.67
CA ASN A 320 90.28 -119.28 -36.65
C ASN A 320 89.19 -120.19 -37.25
N LYS A 321 87.93 -119.73 -37.35
CA LYS A 321 86.86 -120.46 -38.07
C LYS A 321 86.96 -120.29 -39.59
N GLY A 322 87.73 -119.32 -40.08
CA GLY A 322 88.05 -119.16 -41.51
C GLY A 322 88.94 -120.26 -42.10
N ASP A 323 89.81 -120.89 -41.29
CA ASP A 323 90.85 -121.80 -41.79
C ASP A 323 90.53 -123.31 -41.70
N LYS A 324 89.29 -123.71 -41.35
CA LYS A 324 88.91 -125.15 -41.24
C LYS A 324 87.59 -125.58 -41.91
N VAL A 325 87.08 -124.85 -42.90
CA VAL A 325 85.89 -125.27 -43.70
C VAL A 325 86.12 -125.13 -45.22
N GLY A 326 87.38 -125.27 -45.67
CA GLY A 326 87.80 -125.16 -47.07
C GLY A 326 88.51 -126.37 -47.66
N ALA A 327 88.30 -127.59 -47.15
CA ALA A 327 88.68 -128.84 -47.82
C ALA A 327 87.93 -129.99 -47.13
N GLY A 328 87.05 -130.77 -47.74
CA GLY A 328 86.58 -130.81 -49.12
C GLY A 328 85.61 -131.97 -49.25
N ARG A 329 84.87 -132.02 -50.36
CA ARG A 329 84.43 -133.30 -50.93
C ARG A 329 84.59 -133.23 -52.44
N MET A 330 85.34 -134.21 -52.95
CA MET A 330 85.77 -134.57 -54.32
C MET A 330 87.31 -134.54 -54.37
N CYS A 331 88.07 -135.62 -54.15
CA CYS A 331 87.82 -137.06 -54.07
C CYS A 331 88.67 -137.67 -52.95
#